data_AF-A0A960VLL7-F1
#
_entry.id   AF-A0A960VLL7-F1
#
_cell.length_a   1.000
_cell.length_b   1.000
_cell.length_c   1.000
_cell.angle_alpha   90.00
_cell.angle_beta   90.00
_cell.angle_gamma   90.00
#
_symmetry.space_group_name_H-M   'P 1'
#
loop_
_entity.id
_entity.type
_entity.pdbx_description
1 polymer ?
#
loop_
_entity_poly.entity_id
_entity_poly.type
_entity_poly.pdbx_seq_one_letter_code
_entity_poly.pdbx_strand_id
1 'polypeptide(L)'
;MKRTGRTGILAAGLLLGGALNLVAAGAAIAQYEFAPAPTDSALAASDGKAPAPSERGLRILAGPGLSLAPSGHNDNDEPYGLGVFLEAAKVWRRNTGAQPQLYAGLVATGTRASSCPPGDFPCDISATTVQAGGKVRIMVPIPYLGPFLELGAGFSAGRIVSERGYPDDDRGSGLLFHIPFAIGVAVGPEHRTTVAFTYLVYPGKAHVDGAFAIGYDLPLD
;
A
#
# COMPACT_ATOMS: atom_id res chain seq x y z
N MET A 1 27.50 42.87 17.33
CA MET A 1 26.84 42.41 18.58
C MET A 1 25.44 41.92 18.19
N LYS A 2 25.15 40.60 18.17
CA LYS A 2 24.39 39.80 19.18
C LYS A 2 23.08 40.50 19.63
N ARG A 3 21.84 39.96 19.56
CA ARG A 3 21.23 38.61 19.72
C ARG A 3 19.91 38.56 18.89
N THR A 4 19.47 37.51 18.17
CA THR A 4 18.92 36.17 18.55
C THR A 4 17.78 36.11 19.58
N GLY A 5 16.58 35.70 19.12
CA GLY A 5 15.47 35.13 19.88
C GLY A 5 14.46 34.48 18.92
N ARG A 6 14.57 33.19 18.55
CA ARG A 6 14.05 31.97 19.21
C ARG A 6 12.51 31.89 19.30
N THR A 7 11.89 31.44 18.21
CA THR A 7 10.57 30.78 18.18
C THR A 7 10.57 29.78 17.03
N GLY A 8 10.91 28.55 17.35
CA GLY A 8 11.02 27.46 16.38
C GLY A 8 11.69 26.30 17.11
N ILE A 9 10.86 25.34 17.51
CA ILE A 9 11.13 23.96 17.97
C ILE A 9 9.92 23.62 18.85
N LEU A 10 8.84 23.13 18.22
CA LEU A 10 7.75 22.38 18.86
C LEU A 10 6.80 21.87 17.77
N ALA A 11 7.36 21.07 16.84
CA ALA A 11 6.56 20.27 15.89
C ALA A 11 7.35 19.09 15.29
N ALA A 12 8.68 19.01 15.49
CA ALA A 12 9.52 17.93 14.96
C ALA A 12 9.59 16.68 15.87
N GLY A 13 9.01 16.72 17.08
CA GLY A 13 9.13 15.64 18.07
C GLY A 13 8.11 14.50 17.92
N LEU A 14 7.02 14.69 17.19
CA LEU A 14 5.90 13.73 17.17
C LEU A 14 5.88 12.81 15.94
N LEU A 15 6.68 13.10 14.90
CA LEU A 15 6.67 12.32 13.65
C LEU A 15 7.77 11.23 13.58
N LEU A 16 8.81 11.31 14.42
CA LEU A 16 9.81 10.22 14.52
C LEU A 16 9.39 9.10 15.49
N GLY A 17 8.43 9.34 16.40
CA GLY A 17 7.94 8.33 17.34
C GLY A 17 6.98 7.31 16.72
N GLY A 18 6.29 7.66 15.63
CA GLY A 18 5.36 6.76 14.92
C GLY A 18 6.07 5.78 13.99
N ALA A 19 7.13 6.23 13.32
CA ALA A 19 7.86 5.42 12.35
C ALA A 19 8.69 4.29 13.00
N LEU A 20 9.24 4.51 14.21
CA LEU A 20 9.96 3.46 14.92
C LEU A 20 9.04 2.35 15.46
N ASN A 21 7.78 2.65 15.77
CA ASN A 21 6.86 1.64 16.29
C ASN A 21 6.31 0.71 15.20
N LEU A 22 6.27 1.15 13.93
CA LEU A 22 5.89 0.26 12.81
C LEU A 22 7.02 -0.69 12.41
N VAL A 23 8.29 -0.26 12.52
CA VAL A 23 9.45 -1.15 12.32
C VAL A 23 9.57 -2.16 13.47
N ALA A 24 9.19 -1.79 14.70
CA ALA A 24 9.13 -2.72 15.83
C ALA A 24 8.03 -3.78 15.66
N ALA A 25 6.88 -3.45 15.06
CA ALA A 25 5.87 -4.45 14.71
C ALA A 25 6.33 -5.43 13.62
N GLY A 26 7.14 -4.96 12.66
CA GLY A 26 7.80 -5.83 11.67
C GLY A 26 8.89 -6.72 12.27
N ALA A 27 9.63 -6.23 13.26
CA ALA A 27 10.67 -6.99 13.96
C ALA A 27 10.10 -8.02 14.97
N ALA A 28 8.92 -7.77 15.55
CA ALA A 28 8.25 -8.72 16.44
C ALA A 28 7.76 -9.99 15.71
N ILE A 29 7.56 -9.91 14.38
CA ILE A 29 7.22 -11.09 13.56
C ILE A 29 8.48 -11.91 13.24
N ALA A 30 9.68 -11.32 13.33
CA ALA A 30 10.95 -12.01 13.06
C ALA A 30 11.50 -12.81 14.25
N GLN A 31 10.85 -12.76 15.42
CA GLN A 31 11.34 -13.40 16.65
C GLN A 31 10.48 -14.57 17.15
N TYR A 32 9.48 -15.03 16.38
CA TYR A 32 8.86 -16.32 16.68
C TYR A 32 9.83 -17.43 16.27
N GLU A 33 10.62 -17.83 17.26
CA GLU A 33 11.33 -19.09 17.44
C GLU A 33 11.19 -20.09 16.29
N PHE A 34 12.33 -20.43 15.69
CA PHE A 34 12.59 -21.75 15.13
C PHE A 34 12.25 -22.79 16.20
N ALA A 35 10.98 -23.22 16.24
CA ALA A 35 10.60 -24.40 16.99
C ALA A 35 11.49 -25.55 16.49
N PRO A 36 12.12 -26.33 17.39
CA PRO A 36 12.89 -27.49 16.96
C PRO A 36 11.98 -28.39 16.12
N ALA A 37 12.52 -28.86 15.00
CA ALA A 37 11.84 -29.81 14.12
C ALA A 37 11.18 -30.89 14.98
N PRO A 38 9.89 -31.20 14.78
CA PRO A 38 9.25 -32.27 15.52
C PRO A 38 10.05 -33.54 15.25
N THR A 39 10.59 -34.13 16.32
CA THR A 39 11.21 -35.44 16.26
C THR A 39 10.21 -36.43 15.68
N ASP A 40 10.72 -37.37 14.86
CA ASP A 40 10.00 -38.32 13.98
C ASP A 40 8.97 -39.25 14.65
N SER A 41 8.55 -38.97 15.89
CA SER A 41 7.60 -39.78 16.67
C SER A 41 6.16 -39.26 16.63
N ALA A 42 5.90 -38.08 16.03
CA ALA A 42 4.55 -37.54 15.84
C ALA A 42 4.00 -37.72 14.40
N LEU A 43 4.64 -38.57 13.60
CA LEU A 43 4.26 -38.95 12.23
C LEU A 43 3.16 -40.02 12.16
N ALA A 44 2.34 -40.15 13.20
CA ALA A 44 1.20 -41.06 13.21
C ALA A 44 -0.11 -40.27 13.27
N ALA A 45 -0.83 -40.27 12.15
CA ALA A 45 -2.24 -39.87 11.98
C ALA A 45 -2.58 -38.39 11.76
N SER A 46 -1.93 -37.73 10.79
CA SER A 46 -2.68 -36.78 9.95
C SER A 46 -2.57 -37.24 8.51
N ASP A 47 -3.68 -37.73 7.94
CA ASP A 47 -3.82 -37.91 6.50
C ASP A 47 -3.25 -36.67 5.82
N GLY A 48 -2.24 -36.86 4.94
CA GLY A 48 -1.43 -35.80 4.31
C GLY A 48 -2.18 -34.88 3.34
N LYS A 49 -3.37 -34.44 3.73
CA LYS A 49 -4.20 -33.46 3.04
C LYS A 49 -3.90 -32.12 3.67
N ALA A 50 -3.27 -31.22 2.91
CA ALA A 50 -3.16 -29.82 3.29
C ALA A 50 -4.55 -29.32 3.74
N PRO A 51 -4.64 -28.56 4.84
CA PRO A 51 -5.92 -28.03 5.30
C PRO A 51 -6.61 -27.30 4.15
N ALA A 52 -7.91 -27.53 4.00
CA ALA A 52 -8.68 -26.90 2.94
C ALA A 52 -8.50 -25.38 3.02
N PRO A 53 -8.24 -24.69 1.88
CA PRO A 53 -8.05 -23.25 1.90
C PRO A 53 -9.30 -22.59 2.44
N SER A 54 -9.11 -21.65 3.38
CA SER A 54 -10.24 -20.99 4.03
C SER A 54 -11.09 -20.24 3.02
N GLU A 55 -12.43 -20.39 3.09
CA GLU A 55 -13.34 -19.74 2.15
C GLU A 55 -13.26 -18.21 2.28
N ARG A 56 -12.87 -17.73 3.46
CA ARG A 56 -12.73 -16.32 3.78
C ARG A 56 -11.33 -16.03 4.31
N GLY A 57 -10.80 -14.88 3.94
CA GLY A 57 -9.52 -14.39 4.43
C GLY A 57 -9.56 -12.90 4.71
N LEU A 58 -8.64 -12.45 5.55
CA LEU A 58 -8.30 -11.05 5.74
C LEU A 58 -6.85 -10.86 5.30
N ARG A 59 -6.66 -10.12 4.22
CA ARG A 59 -5.34 -9.69 3.78
C ARG A 59 -5.01 -8.33 4.35
N ILE A 60 -3.79 -8.18 4.84
CA ILE A 60 -3.23 -6.90 5.26
C ILE A 60 -1.99 -6.65 4.41
N LEU A 61 -1.88 -5.46 3.81
CA LEU A 61 -0.78 -5.00 2.97
C LEU A 61 -0.24 -3.69 3.54
N ALA A 62 1.08 -3.56 3.65
CA ALA A 62 1.74 -2.35 4.09
C ALA A 62 3.04 -2.13 3.32
N GLY A 63 3.40 -0.87 3.09
CA GLY A 63 4.68 -0.54 2.47
C GLY A 63 4.85 0.92 2.08
N PRO A 64 5.94 1.26 1.37
CA PRO A 64 6.14 2.60 0.85
C PRO A 64 5.09 2.98 -0.20
N GLY A 65 4.49 4.15 -0.02
CA GLY A 65 3.63 4.82 -0.99
C GLY A 65 4.44 5.80 -1.85
N LEU A 66 4.00 5.96 -3.09
CA LEU A 66 4.50 6.88 -4.10
C LEU A 66 3.30 7.64 -4.64
N SER A 67 3.45 8.92 -4.92
CA SER A 67 2.41 9.74 -5.51
C SER A 67 3.01 10.48 -6.70
N LEU A 68 2.32 10.42 -7.84
CA LEU A 68 2.75 10.96 -9.12
C LEU A 68 1.65 11.86 -9.67
N ALA A 69 2.05 13.02 -10.17
CA ALA A 69 1.17 13.95 -10.86
C ALA A 69 1.68 14.19 -12.30
N PRO A 70 1.32 13.32 -13.25
CA PRO A 70 1.76 13.47 -14.64
C PRO A 70 1.30 14.82 -15.21
N SER A 71 2.21 15.64 -15.72
CA SER A 71 1.90 16.95 -16.33
C SER A 71 1.64 16.89 -17.82
N GLY A 72 1.95 15.77 -18.49
CA GLY A 72 1.97 15.72 -19.95
C GLY A 72 2.99 16.66 -20.60
N HIS A 73 3.85 17.31 -19.81
CA HIS A 73 5.01 18.07 -20.28
C HIS A 73 6.19 17.12 -20.50
N ASN A 74 6.95 17.33 -21.58
CA ASN A 74 8.08 16.48 -21.99
C ASN A 74 9.35 16.70 -21.13
N ASP A 75 9.20 17.14 -19.90
CA ASP A 75 10.33 17.39 -19.01
C ASP A 75 10.58 16.12 -18.19
N ASN A 76 11.81 15.62 -18.23
CA ASN A 76 12.23 14.35 -17.61
C ASN A 76 12.16 14.36 -16.06
N ASP A 77 11.73 15.47 -15.47
CA ASP A 77 11.67 15.69 -14.03
C ASP A 77 10.19 15.79 -13.61
N GLU A 78 9.47 14.66 -13.65
CA GLU A 78 8.13 14.61 -13.07
C GLU A 78 8.23 14.60 -11.54
N PRO A 79 7.57 15.55 -10.86
CA PRO A 79 7.65 15.62 -9.42
C PRO A 79 6.87 14.48 -8.77
N TYR A 80 7.46 13.90 -7.72
CA TYR A 80 6.91 12.76 -7.00
C TYR A 80 6.87 12.98 -5.49
N GLY A 81 5.85 12.43 -4.84
CA GLY A 81 5.72 12.35 -3.38
C GLY A 81 6.03 10.95 -2.87
N LEU A 82 6.60 10.82 -1.67
CA LEU A 82 6.77 9.52 -1.01
C LEU A 82 6.06 9.49 0.33
N GLY A 83 5.64 8.31 0.76
CA GLY A 83 5.15 8.11 2.10
C GLY A 83 4.77 6.67 2.38
N VAL A 84 3.60 6.47 2.98
CA VAL A 84 3.15 5.18 3.51
C VAL A 84 1.84 4.75 2.87
N PHE A 85 1.74 3.45 2.65
CA PHE A 85 0.56 2.76 2.15
C PHE A 85 0.17 1.66 3.13
N LEU A 86 -1.11 1.60 3.46
CA LEU A 86 -1.71 0.55 4.29
C LEU A 86 -3.05 0.14 3.68
N GLU A 87 -3.30 -1.15 3.53
CA GLU A 87 -4.56 -1.67 3.03
C GLU A 87 -4.94 -2.96 3.76
N ALA A 88 -6.22 -3.07 4.12
CA ALA A 88 -6.83 -4.29 4.58
C ALA A 88 -7.92 -4.71 3.58
N ALA A 89 -7.89 -5.97 3.15
CA ALA A 89 -8.85 -6.52 2.20
C ALA A 89 -9.49 -7.81 2.72
N LYS A 90 -10.81 -7.85 2.75
CA LYS A 90 -11.57 -9.08 2.98
C LYS A 90 -11.65 -9.86 1.68
N VAL A 91 -11.15 -11.08 1.69
CA VAL A 91 -11.02 -11.96 0.53
C VAL A 91 -12.07 -13.07 0.60
N TRP A 92 -12.77 -13.31 -0.51
CA TRP A 92 -13.60 -14.50 -0.68
C TRP A 92 -12.96 -15.44 -1.69
N ARG A 93 -12.54 -16.61 -1.21
CA ARG A 93 -11.97 -17.67 -2.04
C ARG A 93 -13.08 -18.61 -2.45
N ARG A 94 -13.69 -18.35 -3.62
CA ARG A 94 -14.54 -19.34 -4.28
C ARG A 94 -13.65 -20.27 -5.11
N ASN A 95 -14.16 -21.46 -5.45
CA ASN A 95 -13.48 -22.43 -6.32
C ASN A 95 -13.41 -21.97 -7.81
N THR A 96 -13.45 -20.66 -8.03
CA THR A 96 -13.38 -19.96 -9.31
C THR A 96 -12.06 -19.20 -9.35
N GLY A 97 -11.39 -19.13 -10.50
CA GLY A 97 -10.12 -18.39 -10.64
C GLY A 97 -10.17 -16.90 -10.31
N ALA A 98 -11.37 -16.34 -10.12
CA ALA A 98 -11.62 -14.99 -9.63
C ALA A 98 -11.98 -15.00 -8.14
N GLN A 99 -11.30 -14.14 -7.38
CA GLN A 99 -11.50 -13.93 -5.95
C GLN A 99 -11.98 -12.50 -5.73
N PRO A 100 -13.27 -12.27 -5.48
CA PRO A 100 -13.76 -10.94 -5.12
C PRO A 100 -13.21 -10.54 -3.75
N GLN A 101 -13.00 -9.24 -3.56
CA GLN A 101 -12.43 -8.65 -2.36
C GLN A 101 -13.04 -7.29 -2.08
N LEU A 102 -13.24 -6.97 -0.80
CA LEU A 102 -13.56 -5.63 -0.34
C LEU A 102 -12.35 -5.09 0.39
N TYR A 103 -11.87 -3.92 -0.01
CA TYR A 103 -10.69 -3.32 0.60
C TYR A 103 -11.03 -1.99 1.27
N ALA A 104 -10.26 -1.67 2.29
CA ALA A 104 -10.17 -0.36 2.90
C ALA A 104 -8.69 -0.08 3.15
N GLY A 105 -8.25 1.14 2.88
CA GLY A 105 -6.84 1.50 3.00
C GLY A 105 -6.63 2.97 3.28
N LEU A 106 -5.36 3.32 3.47
CA LEU A 106 -4.89 4.66 3.70
C LEU A 106 -3.60 4.86 2.91
N VAL A 107 -3.53 5.98 2.23
CA VAL A 107 -2.33 6.47 1.54
C VAL A 107 -2.00 7.82 2.13
N ALA A 108 -0.76 7.98 2.59
CA ALA A 108 -0.25 9.24 3.09
C ALA A 108 1.14 9.46 2.50
N THR A 109 1.23 10.32 1.49
CA THR A 109 2.45 10.73 0.80
C THR A 109 2.71 12.21 1.04
N GLY A 110 3.99 12.55 1.14
CA GLY A 110 4.48 13.91 1.25
C GLY A 110 5.42 14.24 0.11
N THR A 111 5.36 15.48 -0.35
CA THR A 111 6.24 16.03 -1.37
C THR A 111 7.68 16.05 -0.87
N ARG A 112 8.62 15.63 -1.73
CA ARG A 112 10.05 15.82 -1.44
C ARG A 112 10.52 17.10 -2.07
N ALA A 113 11.16 17.97 -1.28
CA ALA A 113 11.73 19.21 -1.79
C ALA A 113 12.77 18.97 -2.92
N SER A 114 13.40 17.78 -2.94
CA SER A 114 14.37 17.37 -3.97
C SER A 114 13.73 16.83 -5.25
N SER A 115 12.41 16.58 -5.28
CA SER A 115 11.72 16.09 -6.47
C SER A 115 11.05 17.20 -7.28
N CYS A 116 11.09 18.45 -6.81
CA CYS A 116 10.52 19.60 -7.50
C CYS A 116 11.52 20.16 -8.53
N PRO A 117 11.13 20.25 -9.81
CA PRO A 117 11.95 20.90 -10.84
C PRO A 117 12.22 22.37 -10.52
N PRO A 118 13.39 22.92 -10.91
CA PRO A 118 13.67 24.34 -10.78
C PRO A 118 12.73 25.15 -11.67
N GLY A 119 11.73 25.80 -11.06
CA GLY A 119 10.73 26.62 -11.78
C GLY A 119 9.31 26.43 -11.23
N ASP A 120 9.03 25.28 -10.62
CA ASP A 120 7.72 24.93 -10.07
C ASP A 120 7.59 25.49 -8.63
N PHE A 121 7.00 26.68 -8.51
CA PHE A 121 6.73 27.31 -7.22
C PHE A 121 5.31 27.86 -7.15
N PRO A 122 4.47 27.40 -6.20
CA PRO A 122 4.72 26.35 -5.18
C PRO A 122 4.64 24.92 -5.75
N CYS A 123 5.48 24.01 -5.25
CA CYS A 123 5.47 22.57 -5.59
C CYS A 123 4.98 21.73 -4.39
N ASP A 124 3.79 21.14 -4.49
CA ASP A 124 3.19 20.24 -3.50
C ASP A 124 2.38 19.12 -4.18
N ILE A 125 2.81 17.88 -3.99
CA ILE A 125 2.25 16.62 -4.50
C ILE A 125 1.96 15.67 -3.32
N SER A 126 1.44 16.24 -2.24
CA SER A 126 1.03 15.46 -1.08
C SER A 126 -0.36 14.87 -1.27
N ALA A 127 -0.49 13.58 -1.01
CA ALA A 127 -1.78 12.90 -0.97
C ALA A 127 -2.00 12.31 0.43
N THR A 128 -3.15 12.58 1.03
CA THR A 128 -3.59 11.93 2.26
C THR A 128 -5.04 11.51 2.07
N THR A 129 -5.23 10.24 1.76
CA THR A 129 -6.52 9.69 1.37
C THR A 129 -6.82 8.39 2.10
N VAL A 130 -8.06 8.26 2.55
CA VAL A 130 -8.64 6.99 2.98
C VAL A 130 -9.42 6.43 1.81
N GLN A 131 -9.19 5.18 1.47
CA GLN A 131 -9.79 4.51 0.32
C GLN A 131 -10.63 3.33 0.74
N ALA A 132 -11.73 3.09 0.05
CA ALA A 132 -12.51 1.86 0.18
C ALA A 132 -13.15 1.49 -1.16
N GLY A 133 -13.32 0.20 -1.40
CA GLY A 133 -13.91 -0.27 -2.64
C GLY A 133 -13.98 -1.77 -2.77
N GLY A 134 -14.36 -2.19 -3.97
CA GLY A 134 -14.37 -3.59 -4.38
C GLY A 134 -13.32 -3.84 -5.44
N LYS A 135 -12.60 -4.95 -5.32
CA LYS A 135 -11.67 -5.42 -6.35
C LYS A 135 -11.77 -6.92 -6.54
N VAL A 136 -11.41 -7.39 -7.72
CA VAL A 136 -11.36 -8.80 -8.05
C VAL A 136 -9.90 -9.15 -8.30
N ARG A 137 -9.43 -10.20 -7.64
CA ARG A 137 -8.11 -10.80 -7.90
C ARG A 137 -8.26 -12.01 -8.80
N ILE A 138 -7.43 -12.07 -9.83
CA ILE A 138 -7.24 -13.25 -10.68
C ILE A 138 -5.84 -13.76 -10.38
N MET A 139 -5.74 -15.01 -9.92
CA MET A 139 -4.47 -15.63 -9.54
C MET A 139 -4.26 -16.90 -10.37
N VAL A 140 -3.04 -17.07 -10.87
CA VAL A 140 -2.61 -18.36 -11.42
C VAL A 140 -1.91 -19.14 -10.30
N PRO A 141 -2.48 -20.25 -9.82
CA PRO A 141 -1.93 -21.00 -8.70
C PRO A 141 -0.75 -21.86 -9.16
N ILE A 142 0.43 -21.27 -9.26
CA ILE A 142 1.69 -22.01 -9.45
C ILE A 142 2.24 -22.34 -8.05
N PRO A 143 2.71 -23.57 -7.81
CA PRO A 143 3.35 -23.92 -6.54
C PRO A 143 4.42 -22.90 -6.14
N TYR A 144 4.40 -22.47 -4.88
CA TYR A 144 5.33 -21.50 -4.27
C TYR A 144 5.28 -20.04 -4.76
N LEU A 145 4.86 -19.79 -6.00
CA LEU A 145 4.82 -18.45 -6.60
C LEU A 145 3.50 -18.27 -7.34
N GLY A 146 2.47 -17.75 -6.68
CA GLY A 146 1.18 -17.45 -7.31
C GLY A 146 1.13 -16.02 -7.86
N PRO A 147 1.49 -15.76 -9.13
CA PRO A 147 1.29 -14.43 -9.72
C PRO A 147 -0.20 -14.10 -9.77
N PHE A 148 -0.51 -12.84 -9.50
CA PHE A 148 -1.87 -12.36 -9.53
C PHE A 148 -1.96 -10.95 -10.13
N LEU A 149 -3.17 -10.67 -10.61
CA LEU A 149 -3.61 -9.36 -11.04
C LEU A 149 -4.87 -8.99 -10.27
N GLU A 150 -4.94 -7.76 -9.79
CA GLU A 150 -6.14 -7.20 -9.16
C GLU A 150 -6.63 -6.00 -9.96
N LEU A 151 -7.94 -5.93 -10.12
CA LEU A 151 -8.61 -4.79 -10.73
C LEU A 151 -9.90 -4.52 -9.97
N GLY A 152 -10.24 -3.25 -9.78
CA GLY A 152 -11.44 -2.88 -9.06
C GLY A 152 -11.93 -1.48 -9.33
N ALA A 153 -12.85 -1.06 -8.48
CA ALA A 153 -13.39 0.29 -8.45
C ALA A 153 -13.63 0.68 -6.99
N GLY A 154 -13.30 1.92 -6.66
CA GLY A 154 -13.45 2.42 -5.30
C GLY A 154 -13.55 3.93 -5.23
N PHE A 155 -13.66 4.39 -3.99
CA PHE A 155 -13.71 5.80 -3.67
C PHE A 155 -12.65 6.12 -2.63
N SER A 156 -11.96 7.24 -2.84
CA SER A 156 -11.03 7.80 -1.88
C SER A 156 -11.63 9.09 -1.31
N ALA A 157 -11.62 9.22 0.01
CA ALA A 157 -11.95 10.45 0.69
C ALA A 157 -10.68 11.01 1.33
N GLY A 158 -10.36 12.27 1.04
CA GLY A 158 -9.18 12.88 1.62
C GLY A 158 -8.77 14.15 0.90
N ARG A 159 -7.48 14.46 1.01
CA ARG A 159 -6.86 15.62 0.40
C ARG A 159 -5.78 15.16 -0.57
N ILE A 160 -5.92 15.56 -1.83
CA ILE A 160 -4.90 15.41 -2.86
C ILE A 160 -4.52 16.81 -3.30
N VAL A 161 -3.24 17.14 -3.16
CA VAL A 161 -2.67 18.40 -3.61
C VAL A 161 -1.78 18.07 -4.78
N SER A 162 -2.01 18.73 -5.92
CA SER A 162 -1.14 18.69 -7.08
C SER A 162 -0.92 20.12 -7.55
N GLU A 163 -0.10 20.85 -6.79
CA GLU A 163 0.20 22.25 -7.03
C GLU A 163 1.64 22.38 -7.53
N ARG A 164 1.82 23.09 -8.65
CA ARG A 164 3.11 23.31 -9.31
C ARG A 164 3.33 24.76 -9.74
N GLY A 165 2.40 25.68 -9.46
CA GLY A 165 2.46 27.07 -9.91
C GLY A 165 1.98 27.26 -11.35
N TYR A 166 1.20 26.31 -11.88
CA TYR A 166 0.61 26.35 -13.23
C TYR A 166 -0.93 26.51 -13.16
N PRO A 167 -1.60 26.96 -14.24
CA PRO A 167 -3.05 27.11 -14.25
C PRO A 167 -3.83 25.78 -14.07
N ASP A 168 -3.16 24.62 -14.21
CA ASP A 168 -3.70 23.28 -13.96
C ASP A 168 -3.50 22.79 -12.50
N ASP A 169 -3.18 23.71 -11.58
CA ASP A 169 -3.03 23.41 -10.15
C ASP A 169 -4.35 22.94 -9.54
N ASP A 170 -4.36 21.69 -9.08
CA ASP A 170 -5.56 21.02 -8.61
C ASP A 170 -5.45 20.72 -7.12
N ARG A 171 -6.07 21.57 -6.29
CA ARG A 171 -6.25 21.33 -4.85
C ARG A 171 -7.64 20.74 -4.62
N GLY A 172 -7.70 19.43 -4.36
CA GLY A 172 -8.95 18.73 -4.13
C GLY A 172 -9.00 18.11 -2.75
N SER A 173 -9.91 18.57 -1.89
CA SER A 173 -10.40 17.78 -0.77
C SER A 173 -11.81 17.29 -1.08
N GLY A 174 -12.06 15.99 -0.93
CA GLY A 174 -13.37 15.44 -1.27
C GLY A 174 -13.37 13.94 -1.48
N LEU A 175 -14.49 13.46 -2.02
CA LEU A 175 -14.69 12.07 -2.44
C LEU A 175 -14.33 11.96 -3.92
N LEU A 176 -13.29 11.19 -4.22
CA LEU A 176 -12.81 10.94 -5.57
C LEU A 176 -13.02 9.48 -5.94
N PHE A 177 -13.49 9.24 -7.16
CA PHE A 177 -13.51 7.91 -7.73
C PHE A 177 -12.09 7.50 -8.16
N HIS A 178 -11.69 6.26 -7.84
CA HIS A 178 -10.43 5.70 -8.27
C HIS A 178 -10.58 4.26 -8.74
N ILE A 179 -9.64 3.86 -9.60
CA ILE A 179 -9.53 2.52 -10.13
C ILE A 179 -8.27 1.89 -9.51
N PRO A 180 -8.42 1.02 -8.50
CA PRO A 180 -7.30 0.25 -7.97
C PRO A 180 -6.90 -0.83 -8.98
N PHE A 181 -5.62 -0.88 -9.29
CA PHE A 181 -4.98 -1.93 -10.06
C PHE A 181 -3.80 -2.45 -9.24
N ALA A 182 -3.61 -3.77 -9.18
CA ALA A 182 -2.42 -4.31 -8.54
C ALA A 182 -1.86 -5.50 -9.31
N ILE A 183 -0.54 -5.62 -9.32
CA ILE A 183 0.17 -6.79 -9.84
C ILE A 183 1.12 -7.28 -8.78
N GLY A 184 1.19 -8.58 -8.57
CA GLY A 184 2.07 -9.11 -7.55
C GLY A 184 2.20 -10.62 -7.59
N VAL A 185 2.90 -11.13 -6.59
CA VAL A 185 3.12 -12.55 -6.38
C VAL A 185 2.78 -12.89 -4.94
N ALA A 186 1.98 -13.93 -4.78
CA ALA A 186 1.83 -14.60 -3.50
C ALA A 186 2.93 -15.67 -3.38
N VAL A 187 3.67 -15.65 -2.28
CA VAL A 187 4.83 -16.50 -2.02
C VAL A 187 4.51 -17.51 -0.94
N GLY A 188 5.04 -18.73 -1.10
CA GLY A 188 4.98 -19.80 -0.11
C GLY A 188 4.03 -20.93 -0.52
N PRO A 189 4.09 -22.08 0.18
CA PRO A 189 3.30 -23.27 -0.14
C PRO A 189 1.79 -23.03 -0.01
N GLU A 190 1.40 -22.07 0.84
CA GLU A 190 0.01 -21.69 1.07
C GLU A 190 -0.32 -20.27 0.57
N HIS A 191 0.61 -19.64 -0.17
CA HIS A 191 0.41 -18.30 -0.75
C HIS A 191 -0.04 -17.22 0.26
N ARG A 192 0.38 -17.34 1.53
CA ARG A 192 -0.02 -16.43 2.62
C ARG A 192 0.73 -15.10 2.60
N THR A 193 1.98 -15.10 2.14
CA THR A 193 2.78 -13.87 2.02
C THR A 193 2.55 -13.28 0.65
N THR A 194 2.25 -12.00 0.57
CA THR A 194 2.00 -11.30 -0.70
C THR A 194 3.01 -10.18 -0.88
N VAL A 195 3.54 -10.06 -2.09
CA VAL A 195 4.29 -8.89 -2.55
C VAL A 195 3.54 -8.30 -3.72
N ALA A 196 3.18 -7.01 -3.64
CA ALA A 196 2.32 -6.36 -4.62
C ALA A 196 2.81 -4.96 -4.98
N PHE A 197 2.66 -4.62 -6.24
CA PHE A 197 2.67 -3.24 -6.72
C PHE A 197 1.22 -2.82 -6.94
N THR A 198 0.76 -1.86 -6.15
CA THR A 198 -0.60 -1.32 -6.22
C THR A 198 -0.55 0.07 -6.85
N TYR A 199 -1.48 0.35 -7.74
CA TYR A 199 -1.67 1.64 -8.40
C TYR A 199 -3.12 2.07 -8.26
N LEU A 200 -3.33 3.32 -7.90
CA LEU A 200 -4.61 3.98 -7.80
C LEU A 200 -4.64 5.09 -8.83
N VAL A 201 -5.43 4.89 -9.88
CA VAL A 201 -5.64 5.90 -10.91
C VAL A 201 -6.90 6.67 -10.55
N TYR A 202 -6.84 8.00 -10.55
CA TYR A 202 -7.97 8.89 -10.26
C TYR A 202 -8.44 9.56 -11.55
N PRO A 203 -9.39 9.03 -12.35
CA PRO A 203 -9.70 9.59 -13.67
C PRO A 203 -10.17 11.06 -13.66
N GLY A 204 -10.70 11.54 -12.53
CA GLY A 204 -11.15 12.92 -12.35
C GLY A 204 -10.04 13.91 -11.94
N LYS A 205 -8.80 13.44 -11.78
CA LYS A 205 -7.60 14.23 -11.45
C LYS A 205 -6.41 13.69 -12.23
N ALA A 206 -5.49 14.54 -12.70
CA ALA A 206 -4.25 14.05 -13.32
C ALA A 206 -3.27 13.54 -12.24
N HIS A 207 -3.66 12.50 -11.49
CA HIS A 207 -2.95 12.01 -10.31
C HIS A 207 -3.01 10.48 -10.21
N VAL A 208 -1.87 9.88 -9.86
CA VAL A 208 -1.71 8.44 -9.69
C VAL A 208 -0.94 8.16 -8.41
N ASP A 209 -1.53 7.40 -7.50
CA ASP A 209 -0.82 6.90 -6.32
C ASP A 209 -0.34 5.47 -6.58
N GLY A 210 0.93 5.20 -6.35
CA GLY A 210 1.53 3.87 -6.38
C GLY A 210 1.93 3.40 -4.99
N ALA A 211 2.07 2.10 -4.80
CA ALA A 211 2.67 1.53 -3.60
C ALA A 211 3.35 0.21 -3.90
N PHE A 212 4.51 0.01 -3.29
CA PHE A 212 5.07 -1.33 -3.14
C PHE A 212 4.68 -1.83 -1.76
N ALA A 213 3.92 -2.92 -1.70
CA ALA A 213 3.37 -3.42 -0.45
C ALA A 213 3.73 -4.90 -0.23
N ILE A 214 4.07 -5.22 1.02
CA ILE A 214 4.22 -6.58 1.49
C ILE A 214 3.06 -6.85 2.44
N GLY A 215 2.49 -8.04 2.37
CA GLY A 215 1.32 -8.38 3.14
C GLY A 215 1.25 -9.82 3.56
N TYR A 216 0.30 -10.06 4.45
CA TYR A 216 0.00 -11.37 4.97
C TYR A 216 -1.51 -11.63 4.90
N ASP A 217 -1.87 -12.88 4.58
CA ASP A 217 -3.24 -13.33 4.45
C ASP A 217 -3.62 -14.22 5.63
N LEU A 218 -4.58 -13.75 6.43
CA LEU A 218 -5.10 -14.43 7.61
C LEU A 218 -6.36 -15.21 7.21
N PRO A 219 -6.38 -16.54 7.36
CA PRO A 219 -7.62 -17.31 7.21
C PRO A 219 -8.61 -16.91 8.31
N LEU A 220 -9.90 -16.79 7.97
CA LEU A 220 -10.97 -16.37 8.90
C LEU A 220 -11.95 -17.51 9.23
N ASP A 221 -11.51 -18.75 9.12
CA ASP A 221 -12.33 -19.96 9.31
C ASP A 221 -12.06 -20.62 10.67
#